data_AF-A0A2V8H5T4-F1
#
_entry.id   AF-A0A2V8H5T4-F1
#
_cell.length_a   1.000
_cell.length_b   1.000
_cell.length_c   1.000
_cell.angle_alpha   90.00
_cell.angle_beta   90.00
_cell.angle_gamma   90.00
#
_symmetry.space_group_name_H-M   'P 1'
#
loop_
_entity.id
_entity.type
_entity.pdbx_description
1 polymer ?
#
loop_
_entity_poly.entity_id
_entity_poly.type
_entity_poly.pdbx_seq_one_letter_code
_entity_poly.pdbx_strand_id
1 'polypeptide(L)'
;MKTLGTAGVAAALPVRVRHPQSVPRSETDPRTLHAIAEVVLPSELGAAGRRGVVDGFVRWLRDYVEGVDTDHGYGFTRIRQTGPSPAKAYPAQVAALGATFAELPLAERRAAIESAIAAARIERLPNRPNGGHIATDLMAFYFNSAAASDLCYRANIGRDECRGLPGSENPPPPIH
;
A
#
# COMPACT_ATOMS: atom_id res chain seq x y z
N MET A 1 -63.28 40.44 -16.20
CA MET A 1 -62.71 40.34 -14.83
C MET A 1 -62.56 38.88 -14.44
N LYS A 2 -61.35 38.33 -14.55
CA LYS A 2 -60.70 37.43 -13.58
C LYS A 2 -59.31 37.07 -14.11
N THR A 3 -58.33 37.26 -13.24
CA THR A 3 -56.89 37.37 -13.46
C THR A 3 -56.14 36.07 -13.16
N LEU A 4 -55.01 35.92 -13.88
CA LEU A 4 -53.71 35.28 -13.59
C LEU A 4 -53.60 33.94 -12.84
N GLY A 5 -52.65 33.14 -13.35
CA GLY A 5 -51.96 32.09 -12.59
C GLY A 5 -50.81 31.46 -13.39
N THR A 6 -49.75 32.20 -13.66
CA THR A 6 -48.50 31.68 -14.24
C THR A 6 -47.71 30.91 -13.17
N ALA A 7 -47.56 29.59 -13.35
CA ALA A 7 -46.71 28.76 -12.50
C ALA A 7 -45.25 28.83 -12.99
N GLY A 8 -44.37 29.43 -12.18
CA GLY A 8 -42.93 29.41 -12.40
C GLY A 8 -42.34 28.06 -12.02
N VAL A 9 -41.68 27.40 -12.97
CA VAL A 9 -40.95 26.16 -12.73
C VAL A 9 -39.58 26.52 -12.13
N ALA A 10 -39.37 26.16 -10.86
CA ALA A 10 -38.08 26.31 -10.20
C ALA A 10 -37.06 25.32 -10.81
N ALA A 11 -36.02 25.85 -11.45
CA ALA A 11 -34.91 25.06 -11.96
C ALA A 11 -34.06 24.52 -10.80
N ALA A 12 -34.10 23.20 -10.58
CA ALA A 12 -33.20 22.53 -9.65
C ALA A 12 -31.78 22.53 -10.25
N LEU A 13 -30.85 23.25 -9.60
CA LEU A 13 -29.43 23.22 -9.95
C LEU A 13 -28.83 21.85 -9.59
N PRO A 14 -28.02 21.23 -10.47
CA PRO A 14 -27.37 19.97 -10.13
C PRO A 14 -26.32 20.20 -9.05
N VAL A 15 -26.44 19.46 -7.94
CA VAL A 15 -25.39 19.31 -6.93
C VAL A 15 -24.18 18.68 -7.62
N ARG A 16 -23.16 19.50 -7.90
CA ARG A 16 -21.84 19.00 -8.32
C ARG A 16 -21.18 18.36 -7.10
N VAL A 17 -21.28 17.03 -7.02
CA VAL A 17 -20.42 16.25 -6.14
C VAL A 17 -18.99 16.47 -6.61
N ARG A 18 -18.22 17.25 -5.85
CA ARG A 18 -16.77 17.37 -6.04
C ARG A 18 -16.19 16.00 -5.70
N HIS A 19 -15.78 15.26 -6.73
CA HIS A 19 -14.90 14.13 -6.52
C HIS A 19 -13.61 14.65 -5.88
N PRO A 20 -13.13 14.06 -4.79
CA PRO A 20 -11.84 14.44 -4.23
C PRO A 20 -10.80 14.34 -5.33
N GLN A 21 -9.99 15.39 -5.49
CA GLN A 21 -8.94 15.41 -6.49
C GLN A 21 -8.04 14.20 -6.27
N SER A 22 -7.79 13.45 -7.34
CA SER A 22 -6.76 12.43 -7.39
C SER A 22 -5.49 12.99 -6.77
N VAL A 23 -5.02 12.35 -5.69
CA VAL A 23 -3.72 12.67 -5.07
C VAL A 23 -2.68 12.70 -6.20
N PRO A 24 -1.81 13.73 -6.27
CA PRO A 24 -0.78 13.76 -7.29
C PRO A 24 -0.03 12.43 -7.26
N ARG A 25 0.19 11.86 -8.45
CA ARG A 25 1.00 10.66 -8.67
C ARG A 25 2.21 10.75 -7.73
N SER A 26 2.39 9.77 -6.85
CA SER A 26 3.63 9.71 -6.06
C SER A 26 4.77 9.72 -7.07
N GLU A 27 5.48 10.84 -7.21
CA GLU A 27 6.67 10.99 -8.04
C GLU A 27 7.86 10.29 -7.38
N THR A 28 7.59 9.13 -6.78
CA THR A 28 8.63 8.24 -6.33
C THR A 28 9.23 7.62 -7.57
N ASP A 29 10.47 7.99 -7.87
CA ASP A 29 11.24 7.38 -8.95
C ASP A 29 11.17 5.84 -8.83
N PRO A 30 10.60 5.15 -9.85
CA PRO A 30 10.46 3.70 -9.83
C PRO A 30 11.80 2.98 -9.61
N ARG A 31 12.91 3.56 -10.12
CA ARG A 31 14.25 2.98 -9.99
C ARG A 31 14.69 2.96 -8.53
N THR A 32 14.48 4.07 -7.83
CA THR A 32 14.75 4.17 -6.39
C THR A 32 13.89 3.19 -5.59
N LEU A 33 12.61 3.04 -5.91
CA LEU A 33 11.75 2.09 -5.18
C LEU A 33 12.17 0.63 -5.40
N HIS A 34 12.58 0.26 -6.62
CA HIS A 34 13.16 -1.05 -6.87
C HIS A 34 14.50 -1.27 -6.15
N ALA A 35 15.35 -0.24 -6.04
CA ALA A 35 16.58 -0.31 -5.27
C ALA A 35 16.31 -0.50 -3.76
N ILE A 36 15.29 0.17 -3.22
CA ILE A 36 14.84 -0.06 -1.84
C ILE A 36 14.36 -1.50 -1.68
N ALA A 37 13.52 -1.99 -2.60
CA ALA A 37 13.01 -3.36 -2.59
C ALA A 37 14.13 -4.41 -2.62
N GLU A 38 15.21 -4.16 -3.36
CA GLU A 38 16.37 -5.05 -3.42
C GLU A 38 17.05 -5.24 -2.06
N VAL A 39 17.06 -4.18 -1.24
CA VAL A 39 17.66 -4.18 0.10
C VAL A 39 16.73 -4.84 1.13
N VAL A 40 15.45 -4.51 1.12
CA VAL A 40 14.54 -4.83 2.23
C VAL A 40 13.69 -6.08 2.04
N LEU A 41 13.52 -6.55 0.79
CA LEU A 41 12.72 -7.74 0.51
C LEU A 41 13.60 -9.00 0.43
N PRO A 42 13.06 -10.19 0.77
CA PRO A 42 13.78 -11.45 0.67
C PRO A 42 14.42 -11.67 -0.70
N SER A 43 15.58 -12.30 -0.72
CA SER A 43 16.33 -12.63 -1.95
C SER A 43 15.67 -13.74 -2.75
N GLU A 44 14.94 -14.61 -2.07
CA GLU A 44 14.20 -15.76 -2.54
C GLU A 44 13.09 -15.39 -3.52
N LEU A 45 12.59 -14.15 -3.45
CA LEU A 45 11.64 -13.60 -4.42
C LEU A 45 12.25 -13.41 -5.83
N GLY A 46 13.58 -13.33 -5.91
CA GLY A 46 14.28 -12.92 -7.12
C GLY A 46 13.89 -11.51 -7.61
N ALA A 47 14.48 -11.10 -8.74
CA ALA A 47 14.21 -9.78 -9.29
C ALA A 47 12.75 -9.61 -9.76
N ALA A 48 12.14 -10.67 -10.31
CA ALA A 48 10.77 -10.63 -10.79
C ALA A 48 9.76 -10.52 -9.64
N GLY A 49 9.91 -11.32 -8.58
CA GLY A 49 9.02 -11.24 -7.42
C GLY A 49 9.11 -9.90 -6.70
N ARG A 50 10.32 -9.36 -6.53
CA ARG A 50 10.52 -8.01 -5.95
C ARG A 50 9.85 -6.91 -6.78
N ARG A 51 9.93 -6.97 -8.12
CA ARG A 51 9.19 -6.05 -9.00
C ARG A 51 7.67 -6.17 -8.79
N GLY A 52 7.14 -7.39 -8.75
CA GLY A 52 5.72 -7.63 -8.50
C GLY A 52 5.24 -7.05 -7.16
N VAL A 53 6.06 -7.15 -6.11
CA VAL A 53 5.77 -6.51 -4.81
C VAL A 53 5.74 -5.00 -4.92
N VAL A 54 6.72 -4.40 -5.60
CA VAL A 54 6.76 -2.94 -5.84
C VAL A 54 5.53 -2.47 -6.63
N ASP A 55 5.18 -3.17 -7.70
CA ASP A 55 4.01 -2.84 -8.53
C ASP A 55 2.72 -2.95 -7.71
N GLY A 56 2.60 -3.98 -6.89
CA GLY A 56 1.50 -4.16 -5.95
C GLY A 56 1.41 -3.02 -4.92
N PHE A 57 2.54 -2.58 -4.38
CA PHE A 57 2.61 -1.48 -3.42
C PHE A 57 2.21 -0.14 -4.06
N VAL A 58 2.73 0.16 -5.25
CA VAL A 58 2.37 1.37 -5.99
C VAL A 58 0.88 1.39 -6.34
N ARG A 59 0.33 0.23 -6.77
CA ARG A 59 -1.10 0.08 -6.99
C ARG A 59 -1.89 0.32 -5.72
N TRP A 60 -1.47 -0.28 -4.60
CA TRP A 60 -2.12 -0.09 -3.31
C TRP A 60 -2.15 1.38 -2.88
N LEU A 61 -1.07 2.13 -3.09
CA LEU A 61 -1.01 3.56 -2.80
C LEU A 61 -1.95 4.39 -3.69
N ARG A 62 -2.00 4.06 -4.98
CA ARG A 62 -2.87 4.74 -5.95
C ARG A 62 -4.35 4.52 -5.63
N ASP A 63 -4.69 3.30 -5.23
CA ASP A 63 -6.07 2.88 -4.98
C ASP A 63 -6.49 3.10 -3.51
N TYR A 64 -5.62 3.71 -2.70
CA TYR A 64 -5.89 3.99 -1.28
C TYR A 64 -6.99 5.04 -1.12
N VAL A 65 -8.02 4.70 -0.34
CA VAL A 65 -9.12 5.61 -0.02
C VAL A 65 -9.02 6.03 1.44
N GLU A 66 -9.01 7.33 1.69
CA GLU A 66 -8.98 7.92 3.04
C GLU A 66 -10.37 7.90 3.69
N GLY A 67 -10.44 7.77 5.02
CA GLY A 67 -11.68 7.91 5.79
C GLY A 67 -12.76 6.84 5.59
N VAL A 68 -12.47 5.72 4.91
CA VAL A 68 -13.43 4.62 4.74
C VAL A 68 -13.43 3.68 5.94
N ASP A 69 -14.60 3.12 6.22
CA ASP A 69 -14.75 2.12 7.27
C ASP A 69 -13.94 0.87 6.93
N THR A 70 -13.19 0.38 7.90
CA THR A 70 -12.41 -0.84 7.82
C THR A 70 -13.15 -1.96 8.53
N ASP A 71 -12.94 -3.18 8.05
CA ASP A 71 -13.50 -4.37 8.67
C ASP A 71 -13.08 -4.44 10.15
N HIS A 72 -14.06 -4.72 11.00
CA HIS A 72 -13.87 -4.84 12.44
C HIS A 72 -13.84 -6.34 12.74
N GLY A 73 -12.67 -6.83 13.14
CA GLY A 73 -12.51 -8.23 13.51
C GLY A 73 -13.50 -8.63 14.61
N TYR A 74 -13.77 -9.94 14.71
CA TYR A 74 -14.66 -10.48 15.73
C TYR A 74 -14.25 -9.98 17.13
N GLY A 75 -15.21 -9.46 17.90
CA GLY A 75 -14.97 -8.90 19.24
C GLY A 75 -14.63 -7.40 19.30
N PHE A 76 -14.53 -6.70 18.16
CA PHE A 76 -14.41 -5.23 18.14
C PHE A 76 -15.77 -4.57 17.93
N THR A 77 -16.25 -3.83 18.93
CA THR A 77 -17.56 -3.16 18.90
C THR A 77 -17.57 -1.80 18.21
N ARG A 78 -16.40 -1.30 17.76
CA ARG A 78 -16.25 0.02 17.13
C ARG A 78 -15.71 -0.11 15.73
N ILE A 79 -16.37 0.57 14.81
CA ILE A 79 -15.90 0.77 13.43
C ILE A 79 -14.61 1.60 13.49
N ARG A 80 -13.58 1.12 12.79
CA ARG A 80 -12.33 1.85 12.58
C ARG A 80 -12.32 2.39 11.17
N GLN A 81 -11.76 3.58 10.98
CA GLN A 81 -11.61 4.17 9.66
C GLN A 81 -10.15 4.15 9.22
N THR A 82 -9.93 4.09 7.91
CA THR A 82 -8.61 4.31 7.32
C THR A 82 -8.12 5.71 7.62
N GLY A 83 -6.84 5.83 8.01
CA GLY A 83 -6.19 7.12 8.21
C GLY A 83 -5.86 7.85 6.90
N PRO A 84 -5.13 8.97 6.97
CA PRO A 84 -4.62 9.69 5.79
C PRO A 84 -3.76 8.79 4.89
N SER A 85 -3.72 9.10 3.59
CA SER A 85 -2.89 8.35 2.65
C SER A 85 -1.40 8.54 3.00
N PRO A 86 -0.63 7.44 3.11
CA PRO A 86 0.79 7.52 3.43
C PRO A 86 1.62 8.04 2.25
N ALA A 87 1.07 8.03 1.03
CA ALA A 87 1.75 8.45 -0.20
C ALA A 87 2.32 9.87 -0.12
N LYS A 88 1.69 10.76 0.65
CA LYS A 88 2.13 12.16 0.81
C LYS A 88 3.49 12.30 1.51
N ALA A 89 3.90 11.31 2.31
CA ALA A 89 5.15 11.37 3.08
C ALA A 89 6.39 10.92 2.29
N TYR A 90 6.19 10.06 1.28
CA TYR A 90 7.30 9.35 0.63
C TYR A 90 8.20 10.19 -0.28
N PRO A 91 7.73 11.19 -1.04
CA PRO A 91 8.61 11.98 -1.90
C PRO A 91 9.78 12.63 -1.16
N ALA A 92 9.53 13.17 0.04
CA ALA A 92 10.56 13.78 0.87
C ALA A 92 11.59 12.74 1.38
N GLN A 93 11.13 11.54 1.73
CA GLN A 93 11.99 10.45 2.19
C GLN A 93 12.87 9.92 1.06
N VAL A 94 12.30 9.79 -0.15
CA VAL A 94 13.03 9.37 -1.36
C VAL A 94 14.06 10.42 -1.76
N ALA A 95 13.69 11.70 -1.72
CA ALA A 95 14.64 12.79 -1.98
C ALA A 95 15.80 12.79 -0.98
N ALA A 96 15.54 12.47 0.30
CA ALA A 96 16.57 12.38 1.33
C ALA A 96 17.58 11.23 1.14
N LEU A 97 17.23 10.18 0.38
CA LEU A 97 18.17 9.13 -0.01
C LEU A 97 19.16 9.59 -1.10
N GLY A 98 18.82 10.65 -1.84
CA GLY A 98 19.64 11.21 -2.91
C GLY A 98 19.40 10.57 -4.28
N ALA A 99 19.62 11.36 -5.35
CA ALA A 99 19.30 10.98 -6.72
C ALA A 99 20.12 9.79 -7.25
N THR A 100 21.32 9.56 -6.71
CA THR A 100 22.22 8.47 -7.09
C THR A 100 22.04 7.22 -6.23
N PHE A 101 21.09 7.21 -5.29
CA PHE A 101 20.88 6.09 -4.37
C PHE A 101 20.79 4.73 -5.09
N ALA A 102 20.04 4.69 -6.20
CA ALA A 102 19.83 3.45 -6.96
C ALA A 102 21.11 2.92 -7.64
N GLU A 103 22.14 3.75 -7.79
CA GLU A 103 23.41 3.42 -8.45
C GLU A 103 24.50 3.00 -7.45
N LEU A 104 24.25 3.22 -6.15
CA LEU A 104 25.18 2.83 -5.10
C LEU A 104 25.31 1.29 -5.01
N PRO A 105 26.49 0.78 -4.61
CA PRO A 105 26.66 -0.63 -4.25
C PRO A 105 25.62 -1.08 -3.21
N LEU A 106 25.21 -2.35 -3.27
CA LEU A 106 24.16 -2.88 -2.37
C LEU A 106 24.45 -2.65 -0.88
N ALA A 107 25.72 -2.77 -0.47
CA ALA A 107 26.13 -2.52 0.92
C ALA A 107 25.91 -1.06 1.34
N GLU A 108 26.20 -0.11 0.47
CA GLU A 108 25.98 1.33 0.73
C GLU A 108 24.49 1.67 0.73
N ARG A 109 23.71 1.09 -0.20
CA ARG A 109 22.24 1.21 -0.19
C ARG A 109 21.63 0.70 1.12
N ARG A 110 22.13 -0.43 1.63
CA ARG A 110 21.73 -0.98 2.92
C ARG A 110 22.06 -0.03 4.07
N ALA A 111 23.30 0.44 4.16
CA ALA A 111 23.72 1.36 5.21
C ALA A 111 22.91 2.67 5.21
N ALA A 112 22.62 3.23 4.03
CA ALA A 112 21.79 4.42 3.89
C ALA A 112 20.35 4.19 4.37
N ILE A 113 19.74 3.06 4.01
CA ILE A 113 18.40 2.69 4.49
C ILE A 113 18.39 2.47 6.01
N GLU A 114 19.36 1.75 6.56
CA GLU A 114 19.47 1.51 8.00
C GLU A 114 19.60 2.82 8.78
N SER A 115 20.47 3.74 8.30
CA SER A 115 20.61 5.07 8.89
C SER A 115 19.32 5.88 8.81
N ALA A 116 18.59 5.82 7.69
CA ALA A 116 17.33 6.54 7.52
C ALA A 116 16.22 5.99 8.44
N ILE A 117 16.12 4.67 8.59
CA ILE A 117 15.19 4.01 9.51
C ILE A 117 15.50 4.39 10.96
N ALA A 118 16.78 4.39 11.34
CA ALA A 118 17.21 4.80 12.68
C ALA A 118 16.88 6.28 12.96
N ALA A 119 17.13 7.17 11.99
CA ALA A 119 16.77 8.59 12.10
C ALA A 119 15.26 8.81 12.22
N ALA A 120 14.45 8.00 11.54
CA ALA A 120 12.99 7.99 11.64
C ALA A 120 12.47 7.35 12.94
N ARG A 121 13.35 6.78 13.78
CA ARG A 121 13.02 6.12 15.05
C ARG A 121 11.97 5.01 14.91
N ILE A 122 12.04 4.25 13.82
CA ILE A 122 11.13 3.12 13.60
C ILE A 122 11.68 1.89 14.30
N GLU A 123 11.12 1.57 15.47
CA GLU A 123 11.53 0.40 16.28
C GLU A 123 10.75 -0.87 15.94
N ARG A 124 9.56 -0.72 15.34
CA ARG A 124 8.68 -1.84 14.98
C ARG A 124 8.08 -1.60 13.60
N LEU A 125 8.02 -2.67 12.80
CA LEU A 125 7.27 -2.65 11.55
C LEU A 125 5.79 -2.35 11.83
N PRO A 126 5.18 -1.42 11.09
CA PRO A 126 3.77 -1.13 11.25
C PRO A 126 2.92 -2.30 10.71
N ASN A 127 1.71 -2.49 11.25
CA ASN A 127 0.81 -3.53 10.77
C ASN A 127 0.31 -3.27 9.34
N ARG A 128 0.31 -2.02 8.91
CA ARG A 128 0.01 -1.57 7.55
C ARG A 128 0.86 -0.33 7.26
N PRO A 129 1.18 -0.04 5.98
CA PRO A 129 1.87 1.18 5.62
C PRO A 129 1.21 2.41 6.23
N ASN A 130 1.97 3.26 6.93
CA ASN A 130 1.43 4.42 7.65
C ASN A 130 2.14 5.74 7.32
N GLY A 131 3.09 5.73 6.38
CA GLY A 131 3.85 6.89 5.95
C GLY A 131 5.09 7.17 6.78
N GLY A 132 5.36 6.38 7.83
CA GLY A 132 6.46 6.60 8.76
C GLY A 132 7.83 6.50 8.08
N HIS A 133 8.02 5.46 7.26
CA HIS A 133 9.22 5.32 6.42
C HIS A 133 8.94 4.36 5.24
N ILE A 134 9.23 4.78 4.01
CA ILE A 134 8.88 4.04 2.78
C ILE A 134 9.45 2.62 2.77
N ALA A 135 10.67 2.43 3.28
CA ALA A 135 11.30 1.11 3.33
C ALA A 135 10.58 0.16 4.31
N THR A 136 10.17 0.66 5.48
CA THR A 136 9.46 -0.15 6.48
C THR A 136 8.02 -0.40 6.08
N ASP A 137 7.42 0.56 5.38
CA ASP A 137 6.09 0.42 4.82
C ASP A 137 6.05 -0.58 3.65
N LEU A 138 7.07 -0.60 2.80
CA LEU A 138 7.22 -1.64 1.77
C LEU A 138 7.40 -3.03 2.40
N MET A 139 8.22 -3.14 3.45
CA MET A 139 8.35 -4.38 4.22
C MET A 139 7.01 -4.81 4.82
N ALA A 140 6.32 -3.89 5.52
CA ALA A 140 5.02 -4.16 6.11
C ALA A 140 3.98 -4.59 5.07
N PHE A 141 3.97 -3.94 3.91
CA PHE A 141 3.11 -4.32 2.79
C PHE A 141 3.36 -5.78 2.34
N TYR A 142 4.63 -6.14 2.13
CA TYR A 142 4.98 -7.50 1.72
C TYR A 142 4.68 -8.54 2.80
N PHE A 143 5.16 -8.35 4.03
CA PHE A 143 5.03 -9.36 5.09
C PHE A 143 3.57 -9.58 5.52
N ASN A 144 2.68 -8.62 5.27
CA ASN A 144 1.24 -8.81 5.46
C ASN A 144 0.52 -9.39 4.24
N SER A 145 1.21 -9.84 3.19
CA SER A 145 0.58 -10.44 2.00
C SER A 145 0.45 -11.97 2.11
N ALA A 146 -0.48 -12.55 1.33
CA ALA A 146 -0.54 -13.99 1.11
C ALA A 146 0.80 -14.56 0.59
N ALA A 147 1.45 -13.90 -0.37
CA ALA A 147 2.71 -14.35 -0.95
C ALA A 147 3.85 -14.50 0.08
N ALA A 148 3.91 -13.63 1.09
CA ALA A 148 4.89 -13.77 2.17
C ALA A 148 4.57 -14.97 3.08
N SER A 149 3.28 -15.24 3.32
CA SER A 149 2.85 -16.41 4.07
C SER A 149 3.21 -17.69 3.31
N ASP A 150 2.93 -17.73 2.01
CA ASP A 150 3.21 -18.87 1.15
C ASP A 150 4.70 -19.18 1.08
N LEU A 151 5.55 -18.15 0.95
CA LEU A 151 7.01 -18.31 0.94
C LEU A 151 7.53 -18.81 2.30
N CYS A 152 7.01 -18.29 3.41
CA CYS A 152 7.41 -18.70 4.76
C CYS A 152 7.16 -20.19 5.01
N TYR A 153 5.99 -20.69 4.59
CA TYR A 153 5.59 -22.09 4.76
C TYR A 153 5.99 -22.99 3.58
N ARG A 154 6.54 -22.41 2.49
CA ARG A 154 6.82 -23.10 1.23
C ARG A 154 5.61 -23.85 0.66
N ALA A 155 4.43 -23.29 0.84
CA ALA A 155 3.16 -23.89 0.48
C ALA A 155 2.21 -22.83 -0.11
N ASN A 156 1.43 -23.18 -1.12
CA ASN A 156 0.46 -22.33 -1.79
C ASN A 156 -0.81 -22.21 -0.92
N ILE A 157 -0.71 -21.47 0.18
CA ILE A 157 -1.80 -21.28 1.15
C ILE A 157 -2.82 -20.30 0.57
N GLY A 158 -2.35 -19.20 -0.03
CA GLY A 158 -3.22 -18.19 -0.63
C GLY A 158 -4.15 -17.57 0.41
N ARG A 159 -3.62 -17.10 1.54
CA ARG A 159 -4.41 -16.68 2.73
C ARG A 159 -5.56 -15.69 2.44
N ASP A 160 -5.39 -14.85 1.43
CA ASP A 160 -6.37 -13.83 1.06
C ASP A 160 -7.35 -14.33 -0.03
N GLU A 161 -7.27 -15.61 -0.39
CA GLU A 161 -8.11 -16.32 -1.36
C GLU A 161 -8.89 -17.45 -0.68
N CYS A 162 -10.18 -17.57 -1.01
CA CYS A 162 -10.99 -18.68 -0.52
C CYS A 162 -10.78 -19.92 -1.39
N ARG A 163 -10.44 -21.05 -0.77
CA ARG A 163 -10.46 -22.36 -1.44
C ARG A 163 -11.87 -22.96 -1.38
N GLY A 164 -12.26 -23.68 -2.44
CA GLY A 164 -13.49 -24.46 -2.45
C GLY A 164 -13.48 -25.58 -1.40
N LEU A 165 -14.66 -26.07 -1.04
CA LEU A 165 -14.82 -27.19 -0.11
C LEU A 165 -14.15 -28.50 -0.59
N PRO A 166 -14.25 -28.91 -1.87
CA PRO A 166 -13.61 -30.14 -2.33
C PRO A 166 -12.10 -30.07 -2.18
N GLY A 167 -11.51 -31.06 -1.50
CA GLY A 167 -10.08 -31.14 -1.29
C GLY A 167 -9.55 -30.25 -0.15
N SER A 168 -10.43 -29.56 0.58
CA SER A 168 -10.05 -28.70 1.72
C SER A 168 -9.46 -29.46 2.91
N GLU A 169 -9.68 -30.77 2.97
CA GLU A 169 -9.06 -31.70 3.91
C GLU A 169 -7.57 -31.93 3.64
N ASN A 170 -7.10 -31.61 2.44
CA ASN A 170 -5.70 -31.77 2.07
C ASN A 170 -4.89 -30.52 2.45
N PRO A 171 -3.64 -30.69 2.88
CA PRO A 171 -2.75 -29.55 3.09
C PRO A 171 -2.54 -28.78 1.78
N PRO A 172 -2.29 -27.46 1.84
CA PRO A 172 -1.92 -26.68 0.68
C PRO A 172 -0.71 -27.30 -0.05
N PRO A 173 -0.72 -27.35 -1.40
CA PRO A 173 0.39 -27.93 -2.15
C PRO A 173 1.65 -27.04 -2.04
N PRO A 174 2.86 -27.56 -2.32
CA PRO A 174 4.08 -26.75 -2.34
C PRO A 174 4.03 -25.61 -3.36
N ILE A 175 4.81 -24.55 -3.11
CA ILE A 175 5.08 -23.52 -4.13
C ILE A 175 6.08 -24.06 -5.17
N HIS A 176 5.87 -23.72 -6.45
CA HIS A 176 6.69 -24.15 -7.59
C HIS A 176 7.74 -23.09 -7.97
#